data_AF-A0AAD7R5W0-F1
#
_entry.id   AF-A0AAD7R5W0-F1
#
_cell.length_a   1.000
_cell.length_b   1.000
_cell.length_c   1.000
_cell.angle_alpha   90.00
_cell.angle_beta   90.00
_cell.angle_gamma   90.00
#
_symmetry.space_group_name_H-M   'P 1'
#
loop_
_entity.id
_entity.type
_entity.pdbx_description
1 polymer ?
#
loop_
_entity_poly.entity_id
_entity_poly.type
_entity_poly.pdbx_seq_one_letter_code
_entity_poly.pdbx_strand_id
1 'polypeptide(L)' 'MRTLLLLPLLGLAVWPTGANPVDIYKRIKGGYVCNDNEAKYQVLVTDKHGHFGGSLLNKDWVLTAAHCDINV' A
#
# COMPACT_ATOMS: atom_id res chain seq x y z
N MET A 1 25.17 43.39 13.97
CA MET A 1 24.48 42.42 14.86
C MET A 1 22.98 42.54 14.65
N ARG A 2 22.41 41.96 13.58
CA ARG A 2 20.94 42.02 13.35
C ARG A 2 20.39 40.90 12.45
N THR A 3 21.15 39.83 12.25
CA THR A 3 20.78 38.72 11.34
C THR A 3 20.61 37.38 12.03
N LEU A 4 20.85 37.28 13.34
CA LEU A 4 20.78 36.01 14.10
C LEU A 4 19.38 35.66 14.65
N LEU A 5 18.36 36.51 14.46
CA LEU A 5 17.01 36.30 15.02
C LEU A 5 16.00 35.61 14.09
N LEU A 6 16.38 35.29 12.83
CA LEU A 6 15.46 34.66 11.87
C LEU A 6 15.64 33.14 11.73
N LEU A 7 16.68 32.56 12.35
CA LEU A 7 16.95 31.12 12.26
C LEU A 7 15.94 30.19 12.98
N PRO A 8 15.21 30.58 14.05
CA PRO A 8 14.28 29.63 14.69
C PRO A 8 12.94 29.50 13.95
N LEU A 9 12.60 30.42 13.03
CA LEU A 9 11.38 30.35 12.23
C LEU A 9 11.45 29.32 11.08
N LEU A 10 12.66 29.04 10.58
CA LEU A 10 12.88 28.05 9.53
C LEU A 10 12.88 26.60 10.06
N GLY A 11 13.09 26.42 11.37
CA GLY A 11 13.12 25.08 12.00
C GLY A 11 11.73 24.50 12.30
N LEU A 12 10.68 25.33 12.39
CA LEU A 12 9.31 24.89 12.66
C LEU A 12 8.52 24.52 11.40
N ALA A 13 8.99 24.90 10.21
CA ALA A 13 8.31 24.60 8.95
C ALA A 13 8.62 23.19 8.40
N VAL A 14 9.54 22.46 9.01
CA VAL A 14 9.96 21.12 8.57
C VAL A 14 9.97 20.16 9.77
N TRP A 15 8.88 20.09 10.52
CA TRP A 15 8.57 18.84 11.20
C TRP A 15 7.88 17.94 10.18
N PRO A 16 8.51 16.83 9.74
CA PRO A 16 7.76 15.83 9.01
C PRO A 16 6.73 15.28 10.00
N THR A 17 5.46 15.61 9.82
CA THR A 17 4.37 14.81 10.38
C THR A 17 4.38 13.48 9.62
N GLY A 18 5.40 12.65 9.89
CA GLY A 18 5.69 11.39 9.21
C GLY A 18 4.72 10.27 9.57
N ALA A 19 3.55 10.60 10.11
CA ALA A 19 2.44 9.67 10.19
C ALA A 19 1.50 10.00 9.03
N ASN A 20 1.71 9.35 7.88
CA ASN A 20 0.55 9.00 7.08
C ASN A 20 -0.30 8.12 8.02
N PRO A 21 -1.52 8.53 8.40
CA PRO A 21 -2.39 7.62 9.13
C PRO A 21 -2.48 6.37 8.26
N VAL A 22 -1.97 5.24 8.74
CA VAL A 22 -2.27 3.96 8.12
C VAL A 22 -3.79 3.90 8.14
N ASP A 23 -4.41 4.02 6.97
CA ASP A 23 -5.85 3.96 6.85
C ASP A 23 -6.26 2.51 7.16
N ILE A 24 -6.53 2.27 8.43
CA ILE A 24 -6.98 1.00 8.99
C ILE A 24 -8.39 0.63 8.49
N TYR A 25 -9.03 1.47 7.67
CA TYR A 25 -10.31 1.23 7.01
C TYR A 25 -10.20 0.66 5.59
N LYS A 26 -9.09 0.00 5.23
CA LYS A 26 -9.05 -0.93 4.07
C LYS A 26 -10.04 -2.08 4.25
N ARG A 27 -11.33 -1.83 4.02
CA ARG A 27 -12.35 -2.88 4.07
C ARG A 27 -13.26 -2.79 2.86
N ILE A 28 -13.31 -3.89 2.12
CA ILE A 28 -14.16 -4.07 0.95
C ILE A 28 -15.57 -4.43 1.42
N LYS A 29 -16.50 -3.49 1.32
CA LYS A 29 -17.91 -3.67 0.89
C LYS A 29 -18.45 -2.26 0.59
N GLY A 30 -18.79 -2.01 -0.68
CA GLY A 30 -19.11 -0.67 -1.20
C GLY A 30 -17.91 0.20 -1.56
N GLY A 31 -16.72 -0.40 -1.74
CA GLY A 31 -15.47 0.31 -2.01
C GLY A 31 -15.44 1.10 -3.33
N TYR A 32 -14.23 1.40 -3.80
CA TYR A 32 -14.02 2.18 -5.03
C TYR A 32 -13.18 1.41 -6.04
N VAL A 33 -13.21 1.86 -7.29
CA VAL A 33 -12.31 1.36 -8.33
C VAL A 33 -10.92 1.91 -8.05
N CYS A 34 -9.99 1.01 -7.74
CA CYS A 34 -8.58 1.32 -7.57
C CYS A 34 -8.01 1.98 -8.84
N ASN A 35 -7.18 3.01 -8.68
CA ASN A 35 -6.48 3.62 -9.81
C ASN A 35 -5.41 2.67 -10.35
N ASP A 36 -4.99 2.89 -11.60
CA ASP A 36 -3.83 2.22 -12.18
C ASP A 36 -2.60 2.45 -11.27
N ASN A 37 -1.97 1.36 -10.84
CA ASN A 37 -0.79 1.32 -9.97
C ASN A 37 -0.99 1.66 -8.48
N GLU A 38 -2.21 1.78 -7.98
CA GLU A 38 -2.44 1.97 -6.54
C GLU A 38 -2.26 0.66 -5.75
N ALA A 39 -2.53 -0.49 -6.38
CA ALA A 39 -2.26 -1.83 -5.84
C ALA A 39 -1.25 -2.61 -6.71
N LYS A 40 -0.01 -2.09 -6.83
CA LYS A 40 1.02 -2.60 -7.77
C LYS A 40 1.34 -4.10 -7.67
N TYR A 41 1.17 -4.67 -6.49
CA TYR A 41 1.48 -6.08 -6.24
C TYR A 41 0.25 -6.99 -6.33
N GLN A 42 -0.95 -6.42 -6.55
CA GLN A 42 -2.17 -7.21 -6.69
C GLN A 42 -2.09 -8.06 -7.96
N VAL A 43 -2.34 -9.35 -7.82
CA VAL A 43 -2.46 -10.27 -8.95
C VAL A 43 -3.77 -11.02 -8.93
N LEU A 44 -4.23 -11.42 -10.11
CA LEU A 44 -5.32 -12.37 -10.30
C LEU A 44 -4.71 -13.76 -10.43
N VAL A 45 -5.03 -14.64 -9.49
CA VAL A 45 -4.71 -16.07 -9.56
C VAL A 45 -5.92 -16.78 -10.15
N THR A 46 -5.72 -17.53 -11.23
CA THR A 46 -6.80 -18.27 -11.92
C THR A 46 -6.48 -19.75 -11.93
N ASP A 47 -7.45 -20.57 -11.52
CA ASP A 47 -7.40 -22.03 -11.62
C ASP A 47 -8.78 -22.58 -12.05
N LYS A 48 -8.88 -23.88 -12.29
CA LYS A 48 -10.12 -24.61 -12.58
C LYS A 48 -11.23 -24.39 -11.54
N HIS A 49 -10.86 -24.03 -10.31
CA HIS A 49 -11.81 -23.78 -9.22
C HIS A 49 -12.27 -22.32 -9.12
N GLY A 50 -11.66 -21.39 -9.86
CA GLY A 50 -12.10 -20.00 -9.93
C GLY A 50 -10.98 -18.95 -9.94
N HIS A 51 -11.32 -17.77 -9.41
CA HIS A 51 -10.48 -16.59 -9.39
C HIS A 51 -10.21 -16.13 -7.96
N PHE A 52 -8.94 -15.92 -7.65
CA PHE A 52 -8.48 -15.56 -6.32
C PHE A 52 -7.50 -14.38 -6.37
N GLY A 53 -7.31 -13.75 -5.21
CA GLY A 53 -6.30 -12.70 -5.05
C GLY A 53 -4.94 -13.28 -4.71
N GLY A 54 -3.89 -12.54 -5.06
CA GLY A 54 -2.53 -12.78 -4.60
C GLY A 54 -1.71 -11.50 -4.51
N SER A 55 -0.51 -11.60 -3.95
CA SER A 55 0.47 -10.53 -3.89
C SER A 55 1.79 -10.96 -4.51
N LEU A 56 2.26 -10.22 -5.52
CA LEU A 56 3.58 -10.41 -6.13
C LEU A 56 4.67 -10.04 -5.12
N LEU A 57 5.49 -11.02 -4.72
CA LEU A 57 6.60 -10.80 -3.78
C LEU A 57 7.87 -10.37 -4.50
N ASN A 58 8.13 -11.00 -5.64
CA ASN A 58 9.24 -10.69 -6.53
C ASN A 58 8.93 -11.24 -7.93
N LYS A 59 9.89 -11.15 -8.85
CA LYS A 59 9.72 -11.56 -10.25
C LYS A 59 9.31 -13.02 -10.47
N ASP A 60 9.54 -13.90 -9.50
CA ASP A 60 9.31 -15.34 -9.63
C ASP A 60 8.25 -15.88 -8.65
N TRP A 61 7.79 -15.09 -7.66
CA TRP A 61 6.99 -15.60 -6.54
C TRP A 61 5.75 -14.74 -6.24
N VAL A 62 4.61 -15.42 -6.09
CA VAL A 62 3.32 -14.86 -5.64
C VAL A 62 2.91 -15.51 -4.34
N LEU A 63 2.47 -14.71 -3.37
CA LEU A 63 1.82 -15.18 -2.14
C LEU A 63 0.30 -15.20 -2.33
N THR A 64 -0.36 -16.30 -1.98
CA THR A 64 -1.82 -16.45 -1.97
C THR A 64 -2.27 -17.33 -0.80
N ALA A 65 -3.57 -17.48 -0.59
CA ALA A 65 -4.09 -18.33 0.47
C ALA A 65 -4.12 -19.80 0.03
N ALA A 66 -3.72 -20.71 0.92
CA ALA A 66 -3.64 -22.15 0.60
C ALA A 66 -4.99 -22.77 0.18
N HIS A 67 -6.11 -22.25 0.69
CA HIS A 67 -7.45 -22.73 0.34
C HIS A 67 -7.93 -22.27 -1.05
N CYS A 68 -7.21 -21.36 -1.72
CA CYS A 68 -7.50 -20.93 -3.09
C CYS A 68 -7.09 -21.99 -4.14
N ASP A 69 -7.16 -23.27 -3.72
CA ASP A 69 -6.57 -24.46 -4.30
C ASP A 69 -6.14 -24.31 -5.76
N ILE A 70 -4.82 -24.22 -5.94
CA ILE A 70 -4.10 -24.30 -7.22
C ILE A 70 -3.62 -25.74 -7.52
N ASN A 71 -4.26 -26.75 -6.90
CA ASN A 71 -3.90 -28.18 -6.81
C ASN A 71 -2.78 -28.47 -5.80
N VAL A 72 -3.11 -28.50 -4.50
CA VAL A 72 -2.26 -29.10 -3.44
C VAL A 72 -2.90 -30.38 -2.88
#